data_AF-A0A7S2IAG2-F1
#
_entry.id   AF-A0A7S2IAG2-F1
#
_cell.length_a   1.000
_cell.length_b   1.000
_cell.length_c   1.000
_cell.angle_alpha   90.00
_cell.angle_beta   90.00
_cell.angle_gamma   90.00
#
_symmetry.space_group_name_H-M   'P 1'
#
loop_
_entity.id
_entity.type
_entity.pdbx_description
1 polymer ?
#
loop_
_entity_poly.entity_id
_entity_poly.type
_entity_poly.pdbx_seq_one_letter_code
_entity_poly.pdbx_strand_id
1 'polypeptide(L)'
;MEDQTAPIATLTRTAGAPEGLPSLITFSLQSASISVGRLESNNVVLNDKKISKVHCRLQLRTCKQKGVDNGEVMRKLFVKDSSSFGTFLNGSSLAKEQWVALQEGDVIGLRNPHGNPSGGEYVTRYANPGDQVGQPA
;
A
#
# COMPACT_ATOMS: atom_id res chain seq x y z
N MET A 1 20.66 -19.69 8.89
CA MET A 1 20.19 -18.36 9.34
C MET A 1 19.12 -17.95 8.34
N GLU A 2 17.92 -18.52 8.48
CA GLU A 2 16.86 -18.33 7.50
C GLU A 2 16.34 -16.90 7.45
N ASP A 3 16.04 -16.49 6.23
CA ASP A 3 15.72 -15.15 5.75
C ASP A 3 14.46 -14.57 6.42
N GLN A 4 14.62 -13.87 7.55
CA GLN A 4 13.55 -13.07 8.17
C GLN A 4 13.35 -11.70 7.46
N THR A 5 13.96 -11.53 6.29
CA THR A 5 13.89 -10.31 5.47
C THR A 5 12.89 -10.39 4.33
N ALA A 6 12.27 -11.56 4.10
CA ALA A 6 11.27 -11.73 3.07
C ALA A 6 10.17 -10.65 3.20
N PRO A 7 9.93 -9.85 2.13
CA PRO A 7 8.80 -8.94 2.13
C PRO A 7 7.52 -9.76 2.26
N ILE A 8 6.54 -9.24 2.97
CA ILE A 8 5.20 -9.81 3.13
C ILE A 8 4.24 -9.15 2.15
N ALA A 9 4.39 -7.84 1.96
CA ALA A 9 3.65 -7.08 0.97
C ALA A 9 4.59 -6.08 0.33
N THR A 10 4.37 -5.74 -0.92
CA THR A 10 5.11 -4.72 -1.65
C THR A 10 4.14 -3.78 -2.36
N LEU A 11 4.45 -2.50 -2.37
CA LEU A 11 3.77 -1.52 -3.21
C LEU A 11 4.67 -1.22 -4.39
N THR A 12 4.23 -1.58 -5.59
CA THR A 12 4.96 -1.28 -6.82
C THR A 12 4.42 0.01 -7.40
N ARG A 13 5.31 0.94 -7.74
CA ARG A 13 4.95 2.19 -8.40
C ARG A 13 4.45 1.89 -9.79
N THR A 14 3.30 2.43 -10.16
CA THR A 14 2.77 2.29 -11.52
C THR A 14 3.35 3.37 -12.43
N ALA A 15 3.17 3.22 -13.74
CA ALA A 15 3.56 4.26 -14.71
C ALA A 15 2.79 5.58 -14.53
N GLY A 16 1.65 5.56 -13.82
CA GLY A 16 0.86 6.76 -13.51
C GLY A 16 1.40 7.57 -12.33
N ALA A 17 2.37 7.03 -11.60
CA ALA A 17 2.92 7.69 -10.43
C ALA A 17 3.98 8.75 -10.78
N PRO A 18 4.08 9.84 -10.01
CA PRO A 18 5.10 10.87 -10.22
C PRO A 18 6.52 10.32 -9.97
N GLU A 19 7.51 10.87 -10.68
CA GLU A 19 8.91 10.39 -10.66
C GLU A 19 9.59 10.46 -9.27
N GLY A 20 9.07 11.30 -8.36
CA GLY A 20 9.56 11.43 -6.99
C GLY A 20 9.17 10.30 -6.04
N LEU A 21 8.39 9.33 -6.50
CA LEU A 21 7.97 8.18 -5.68
C LEU A 21 8.96 7.02 -5.77
N PRO A 22 9.25 6.30 -4.66
CA PRO A 22 9.98 5.06 -4.72
C PRO A 22 9.26 4.06 -5.62
N SER A 23 10.02 3.39 -6.50
CA SER A 23 9.52 2.42 -7.46
C SER A 23 8.96 1.16 -6.80
N LEU A 24 9.45 0.83 -5.61
CA LEU A 24 9.02 -0.33 -4.83
C LEU A 24 9.12 0.01 -3.34
N ILE A 25 8.07 -0.29 -2.58
CA ILE A 25 8.06 -0.20 -1.11
C ILE A 25 7.79 -1.59 -0.58
N THR A 26 8.72 -2.12 0.21
CA THR A 26 8.59 -3.44 0.83
C THR A 26 8.13 -3.33 2.28
N PHE A 27 7.14 -4.13 2.64
CA PHE A 27 6.62 -4.28 3.99
C PHE A 27 7.08 -5.64 4.53
N SER A 28 7.77 -5.62 5.66
CA SER A 28 8.26 -6.80 6.37
C SER A 28 7.81 -6.76 7.84
N LEU A 29 8.17 -7.77 8.62
CA LEU A 29 7.91 -7.76 10.06
C LEU A 29 8.59 -6.59 10.78
N GLN A 30 9.74 -6.13 10.26
CA GLN A 30 10.46 -4.97 10.79
C GLN A 30 9.87 -3.65 10.26
N SER A 31 9.47 -3.62 8.99
CA SER A 31 8.90 -2.44 8.32
C SER A 31 7.39 -2.61 8.10
N ALA A 32 6.66 -2.77 9.21
CA ALA A 32 5.22 -2.98 9.19
C ALA A 32 4.41 -1.68 9.09
N SER A 33 5.02 -0.49 9.20
CA SER A 33 4.30 0.79 9.07
C SER A 33 5.05 1.76 8.18
N ILE A 34 4.35 2.30 7.19
CA ILE A 34 4.88 3.29 6.25
C ILE A 34 3.91 4.47 6.25
N SER A 35 4.43 5.67 6.42
CA SER A 35 3.66 6.90 6.27
C SER A 35 3.93 7.53 4.91
N VAL A 36 2.89 8.06 4.27
CA VAL A 36 2.95 8.70 2.96
C VAL A 36 2.38 10.11 3.08
N GLY A 37 3.10 11.10 2.56
CA GLY A 37 2.62 12.47 2.60
C GLY A 37 3.62 13.46 2.02
N ARG A 38 3.28 14.74 2.12
CA ARG A 38 4.11 15.82 1.59
C ARG A 38 5.31 16.18 2.47
N LEU A 39 5.26 15.85 3.76
CA LEU A 39 6.40 16.10 4.64
C LEU A 39 7.55 15.14 4.35
N GLU A 40 8.77 15.65 4.37
CA GLU A 40 10.02 14.90 4.26
C GLU A 40 10.22 13.87 5.39
N SER A 41 9.53 14.06 6.51
CA SER A 41 9.57 13.14 7.65
C SER A 41 8.78 11.83 7.41
N ASN A 42 8.02 11.73 6.32
CA ASN A 42 7.34 10.50 5.94
C ASN A 42 8.30 9.53 5.22
N ASN A 43 8.04 8.23 5.31
CA ASN A 43 8.77 7.23 4.51
C ASN A 43 8.64 7.48 3.01
N VAL A 44 7.47 7.94 2.57
CA VAL A 44 7.19 8.26 1.18
C VAL A 44 6.81 9.72 1.10
N VAL A 45 7.68 10.50 0.49
CA VAL A 45 7.55 11.95 0.40
C VAL A 45 7.04 12.33 -0.99
N LEU A 46 5.90 13.00 -1.07
CA LEU A 46 5.35 13.53 -2.32
C LEU A 46 5.31 15.05 -2.27
N ASN A 47 6.17 15.70 -3.05
CA ASN A 47 6.20 17.16 -3.18
C ASN A 47 5.07 17.70 -4.08
N ASP A 48 3.81 17.40 -3.76
CA ASP A 48 2.64 17.79 -4.54
C ASP A 48 1.66 18.61 -3.68
N LYS A 49 1.15 19.74 -4.20
CA LYS A 49 0.26 20.64 -3.44
C LYS A 49 -1.08 20.00 -3.09
N LYS A 50 -1.53 18.97 -3.81
CA LYS A 50 -2.77 18.23 -3.53
C LYS A 50 -2.59 17.16 -2.44
N ILE A 51 -1.36 16.93 -1.99
CA ILE A 51 -1.04 15.94 -0.96
C ILE A 51 -0.89 16.62 0.40
N SER A 52 -1.64 16.15 1.40
CA SER A 52 -1.50 16.61 2.78
C SER A 52 -0.14 16.24 3.38
N LYS A 53 0.27 17.00 4.41
CA LYS A 53 1.52 16.78 5.17
C LYS A 53 1.71 15.30 5.55
N VAL A 54 0.66 14.70 6.10
CA VAL A 54 0.48 13.26 6.29
C VAL A 54 -0.80 12.92 5.54
N HIS A 55 -0.69 12.23 4.43
CA HIS A 55 -1.81 11.98 3.52
C HIS A 55 -2.48 10.65 3.84
N CYS A 56 -1.70 9.58 3.85
CA CYS A 56 -2.17 8.27 4.23
C CYS A 56 -1.10 7.51 4.99
N ARG A 57 -1.54 6.49 5.72
CA ARG A 57 -0.65 5.64 6.50
C ARG A 57 -0.96 4.19 6.21
N LEU A 58 0.07 3.44 5.87
CA LEU A 58 0.01 2.03 5.59
C LEU A 58 0.53 1.28 6.82
N GLN A 59 -0.22 0.28 7.27
CA GLN A 59 0.16 -0.55 8.38
C GLN A 59 -0.16 -2.00 8.09
N LEU A 60 0.87 -2.84 8.05
CA LEU A 60 0.77 -4.28 7.98
C LEU A 60 0.32 -4.79 9.34
N ARG A 61 -0.81 -5.50 9.35
CA ARG A 61 -1.37 -6.12 10.55
C ARG A 61 -1.58 -7.60 10.30
N THR A 62 -1.38 -8.39 11.35
CA THR A 62 -1.64 -9.82 11.34
C THR A 62 -3.05 -10.04 11.86
N CYS A 63 -3.92 -10.60 11.02
CA CYS A 63 -5.29 -10.94 11.38
C CYS A 63 -5.45 -12.46 11.34
N LYS A 64 -6.08 -13.02 12.38
CA LYS A 64 -6.48 -14.42 12.38
C LYS A 64 -7.68 -14.57 11.45
N GLN A 65 -7.61 -15.46 10.47
CA GLN A 65 -8.78 -15.73 9.63
C GLN A 65 -9.85 -16.40 10.48
N LYS A 66 -11.01 -15.75 10.64
CA LYS A 66 -12.13 -16.26 11.41
C LYS A 66 -12.82 -17.35 10.59
N GLY A 67 -12.61 -18.62 10.95
CA GLY A 67 -13.21 -19.77 10.26
C GLY A 67 -12.24 -20.89 9.87
N VAL A 68 -10.95 -20.79 10.21
CA VAL A 68 -9.97 -21.88 10.04
C VAL A 68 -9.56 -22.39 11.41
N ASP A 69 -9.84 -23.66 11.68
CA ASP A 69 -9.47 -24.36 12.92
C ASP A 69 -7.95 -24.39 13.15
N ASN A 70 -7.15 -24.18 12.11
CA ASN A 70 -5.70 -24.29 12.15
C ASN A 70 -4.97 -23.01 12.60
N GLY A 71 -5.70 -21.96 12.99
CA GLY A 71 -5.09 -20.72 13.51
C GLY A 71 -4.26 -19.95 12.48
N GLU A 72 -4.54 -20.11 11.19
CA GLU A 72 -3.77 -19.50 10.11
C GLU A 72 -3.79 -17.96 10.23
N VAL A 73 -2.61 -17.39 10.44
CA VAL A 73 -2.40 -15.95 10.62
C VAL A 73 -2.14 -15.30 9.27
N MET A 74 -3.13 -14.60 8.75
CA MET A 74 -2.99 -13.86 7.49
C MET A 74 -2.47 -12.46 7.78
N ARG A 75 -1.46 -12.05 7.01
CA ARG A 75 -0.92 -10.70 7.10
C ARG A 75 -1.61 -9.84 6.06
N LYS A 76 -2.24 -8.76 6.52
CA LYS A 76 -3.00 -7.86 5.66
C LYS A 76 -2.50 -6.43 5.86
N LEU A 77 -2.25 -5.75 4.77
CA LEU A 77 -1.87 -4.35 4.74
C LEU A 77 -3.14 -3.52 4.88
N PHE A 78 -3.11 -2.56 5.79
CA PHE A 78 -4.21 -1.63 5.96
C PHE A 78 -3.75 -0.24 5.59
N VAL A 79 -4.56 0.48 4.84
CA VAL A 79 -4.36 1.91 4.56
C VAL A 79 -5.34 2.71 5.40
N LYS A 80 -4.85 3.77 6.02
CA LYS A 80 -5.65 4.79 6.68
C LYS A 80 -5.51 6.08 5.90
N ASP A 81 -6.61 6.57 5.34
CA ASP A 81 -6.67 7.92 4.79
C ASP A 81 -6.66 8.94 5.93
N SER A 82 -5.83 9.96 5.83
CA SER A 82 -5.87 11.14 6.71
C SER A 82 -5.84 12.43 5.87
N SER A 83 -6.13 12.30 4.59
CA SER A 83 -6.01 13.35 3.61
C SER A 83 -7.15 14.35 3.74
N SER A 84 -6.92 15.55 3.20
CA SER A 84 -7.99 16.53 2.99
C SER A 84 -8.71 16.30 1.67
N PHE A 85 -8.03 15.72 0.67
CA PHE A 85 -8.57 15.46 -0.66
C PHE A 85 -9.10 14.03 -0.85
N GLY A 86 -8.83 13.16 0.12
CA GLY A 86 -9.17 11.75 0.10
C GLY A 86 -8.15 10.89 -0.65
N THR A 87 -8.02 9.65 -0.19
CA THR A 87 -7.28 8.56 -0.84
C THR A 87 -8.26 7.70 -1.62
N PHE A 88 -7.86 7.17 -2.76
CA PHE A 88 -8.64 6.30 -3.63
C PHE A 88 -8.03 4.91 -3.65
N LEU A 89 -8.88 3.90 -3.72
CA LEU A 89 -8.52 2.50 -3.82
C LEU A 89 -9.30 1.87 -4.97
N ASN A 90 -8.61 1.41 -6.01
CA ASN A 90 -9.19 0.95 -7.27
C ASN A 90 -10.19 1.96 -7.86
N GLY A 91 -9.88 3.25 -7.77
CA GLY A 91 -10.78 4.34 -8.20
C GLY A 91 -11.93 4.65 -7.23
N SER A 92 -12.11 3.87 -6.16
CA SER A 92 -13.12 4.14 -5.13
C SER A 92 -12.53 4.98 -4.00
N SER A 93 -13.14 6.12 -3.66
CA SER A 93 -12.68 6.95 -2.55
C SER A 93 -12.82 6.22 -1.21
N LEU A 94 -11.74 6.20 -0.44
CA LEU A 94 -11.72 5.67 0.92
C LEU A 94 -12.37 6.66 1.90
N ALA A 95 -12.97 6.10 2.95
CA ALA A 95 -13.46 6.89 4.06
C ALA A 95 -12.29 7.50 4.84
N LYS A 96 -12.37 8.81 5.09
CA LYS A 96 -11.37 9.55 5.85
C LYS A 96 -11.24 9.00 7.27
N GLU A 97 -10.00 8.86 7.72
CA GLU A 97 -9.61 8.33 9.04
C GLU A 97 -10.04 6.89 9.33
N GLN A 98 -10.48 6.16 8.30
CA GLN A 98 -10.86 4.75 8.42
C GLN A 98 -9.70 3.85 7.98
N TRP A 99 -9.48 2.77 8.72
CA TRP A 99 -8.58 1.69 8.29
C TRP A 99 -9.29 0.80 7.29
N VAL A 100 -8.74 0.70 6.09
CA VAL A 100 -9.24 -0.15 5.01
C VAL A 100 -8.20 -1.20 4.69
N ALA A 101 -8.63 -2.46 4.65
CA ALA A 101 -7.75 -3.60 4.39
C ALA A 101 -7.52 -3.72 2.88
N LEU A 102 -6.26 -3.63 2.47
CA LEU A 102 -5.82 -3.81 1.09
C LEU A 102 -5.72 -5.30 0.75
N GLN A 103 -5.89 -5.61 -0.52
CA GLN A 103 -5.82 -6.93 -1.14
C GLN A 103 -4.76 -6.95 -2.22
N GLU A 104 -4.42 -8.15 -2.68
CA GLU A 104 -3.49 -8.30 -3.79
C GLU A 104 -4.09 -7.72 -5.08
N GLY A 105 -3.29 -6.94 -5.81
CA GLY A 105 -3.72 -6.21 -6.99
C GLY A 105 -4.39 -4.86 -6.69
N ASP A 106 -4.63 -4.52 -5.42
CA ASP A 106 -5.30 -3.26 -5.09
C ASP A 106 -4.45 -2.04 -5.44
N VAL A 107 -5.08 -1.11 -6.16
CA VAL A 107 -4.44 0.09 -6.69
C VAL A 107 -4.75 1.30 -5.82
N ILE A 108 -3.74 1.91 -5.22
CA ILE A 108 -3.85 3.08 -4.34
C ILE A 108 -3.58 4.36 -5.14
N GLY A 109 -4.54 5.27 -5.11
CA GLY A 109 -4.45 6.64 -5.62
C GLY A 109 -4.42 7.64 -4.46
N LEU A 110 -3.41 8.49 -4.43
CA LEU A 110 -3.22 9.56 -3.46
C LEU A 110 -3.76 10.90 -3.98
N ARG A 111 -4.00 11.02 -5.28
CA ARG A 111 -4.56 12.23 -5.89
C ARG A 111 -5.66 11.84 -6.86
N ASN A 112 -6.78 12.56 -6.81
CA ASN A 112 -7.83 12.41 -7.82
C ASN A 112 -7.35 13.05 -9.12
N PRO A 113 -7.04 12.30 -10.18
CA PRO A 113 -6.70 12.86 -11.47
C PRO A 113 -8.01 13.05 -12.21
N HIS A 114 -8.79 14.06 -11.83
CA HIS A 114 -9.82 14.71 -12.65
C HIS A 114 -10.40 13.84 -13.79
N GLY A 115 -11.20 12.82 -13.46
CA GLY A 115 -11.93 12.00 -14.44
C GLY A 115 -11.09 11.07 -15.35
N ASN A 116 -9.78 10.95 -15.13
CA ASN A 116 -8.94 9.97 -15.81
C ASN A 116 -8.61 8.82 -14.86
N PRO A 117 -8.71 7.55 -15.30
CA PRO A 117 -8.22 6.41 -14.56
C PRO A 117 -6.68 6.42 -14.62
N SER A 118 -6.02 7.41 -14.01
CA SER A 118 -4.61 7.23 -13.68
C SER A 118 -4.58 6.04 -12.74
N GLY A 119 -4.03 4.92 -13.22
CA GLY A 119 -4.16 3.58 -12.64
C GLY A 119 -3.47 3.42 -11.29
N GLY A 120 -3.83 4.28 -10.33
CA GLY A 120 -3.19 4.53 -9.04
C GLY A 120 -1.75 5.00 -9.17
N GLU A 121 -1.22 5.49 -8.06
CA GLU A 121 0.21 5.72 -7.92
C GLU A 121 0.94 4.42 -7.53
N TYR A 122 0.25 3.54 -6.81
CA TYR A 122 0.83 2.31 -6.27
C TYR A 122 -0.09 1.12 -6.46
N VAL A 123 0.45 -0.03 -6.82
CA VAL A 123 -0.26 -1.32 -6.79
C VAL A 123 0.25 -2.18 -5.65
N THR A 124 -0.68 -2.74 -4.88
CA THR A 124 -0.40 -3.64 -3.76
C THR A 124 -0.18 -5.05 -4.27
N ARG A 125 0.93 -5.66 -3.87
CA ARG A 125 1.27 -7.04 -4.19
C ARG A 125 1.66 -7.76 -2.92
N TYR A 126 1.00 -8.86 -2.60
CA TYR A 126 1.42 -9.66 -1.46
C TYR A 126 2.52 -10.60 -1.90
N ALA A 127 3.54 -10.75 -1.08
CA ALA A 127 4.54 -11.78 -1.27
C ALA A 127 3.97 -13.05 -0.63
N ASN A 128 3.12 -13.73 -1.39
CA ASN A 128 2.66 -15.06 -0.99
C ASN A 128 3.88 -15.98 -0.99
N PRO A 129 4.13 -16.77 0.06
CA PRO A 129 5.25 -17.71 0.12
C PRO A 129 5.14 -18.87 -0.91
N GLY A 130 4.18 -18.81 -1.84
CA GLY A 130 4.03 -19.71 -2.97
C GLY A 130 4.08 -19.04 -4.36
N ASP A 131 4.22 -17.71 -4.46
CA ASP A 131 4.30 -17.01 -5.76
C ASP A 131 5.75 -16.95 -6.28
N GLN A 132 6.37 -18.13 -6.41
CA GLN A 132 7.34 -18.36 -7.49
C GLN A 132 6.57 -18.90 -8.69
N VAL A 133 5.65 -18.12 -9.27
CA VAL A 133 4.98 -18.52 -10.51
C VAL A 133 5.46 -17.62 -11.64
N GLY A 134 6.33 -18.21 -12.45
CA GLY A 134 6.29 -18.07 -13.91
C GLY A 134 6.51 -16.68 -14.45
N GLN A 135 7.78 -16.31 -14.60
CA GLN A 135 8.20 -15.50 -15.74
C GLN A 135 7.75 -16.26 -17.00
N PRO A 136 6.83 -15.74 -17.85
CA PRO A 136 6.55 -16.39 -19.12
C PRO A 136 7.81 -16.30 -20.00
N ALA A 137 8.12 -17.42 -20.65
CA ALA A 137 9.28 -17.68 -21.50
C ALA A 137 9.35 -16.78 -22.74
#